data_AF-C5L3D1-F1
#
_entry.id   AF-C5L3D1-F1
#
_cell.length_a   1.000
_cell.length_b   1.000
_cell.length_c   1.000
_cell.angle_alpha   90.00
_cell.angle_beta   90.00
_cell.angle_gamma   90.00
#
_symmetry.space_group_name_H-M   'P 1'
#
loop_
_entity.id
_entity.type
_entity.pdbx_description
1 polymer ?
#
loop_
_entity_poly.entity_id
_entity_poly.type
_entity_poly.pdbx_seq_one_letter_code
_entity_poly.pdbx_strand_id
1 'polypeptide(L)'
;MLIQLRLGGEKGIRETLNILYQIVTTDTRIKEFFDDKKIKKIKEGQTKYFIEMFGGPKKSTTRELYAIHETLGINDFHFDAFIGDFQRAMLGTGIDEVVMDEVMITIEQVRPQVMGRKTVEVAGVMKNGKSLLMRLGGDMNLESLVENM
;
A
#
# COMPACT_ATOMS: atom_id res chain seq x y z
N MET A 1 -0.49 -8.10 17.43
CA MET A 1 0.77 -8.80 17.10
C MET A 1 1.39 -8.10 15.89
N LEU A 2 2.71 -7.97 15.78
CA LEU A 2 3.35 -7.23 14.68
C LEU A 2 3.20 -8.02 13.37
N ILE A 3 2.75 -7.36 12.29
CA ILE A 3 2.59 -7.94 10.95
C ILE A 3 3.90 -8.62 10.51
N GLN A 4 5.05 -8.01 10.82
CA GLN A 4 6.38 -8.55 10.54
C GLN A 4 6.57 -10.00 11.01
N LEU A 5 6.12 -10.35 12.22
CA LEU A 5 6.31 -11.72 12.74
C LEU A 5 5.49 -12.74 11.95
N ARG A 6 4.29 -12.36 11.51
CA ARG A 6 3.41 -13.19 10.68
C ARG A 6 3.93 -13.35 9.25
N LEU A 7 4.73 -12.40 8.78
CA LEU A 7 5.48 -12.47 7.53
C LEU A 7 6.78 -13.26 7.63
N GLY A 8 7.03 -14.01 8.71
CA GLY A 8 8.29 -14.75 8.88
C GLY A 8 9.48 -13.86 9.26
N GLY A 9 9.23 -12.71 9.87
CA GLY A 9 10.25 -11.75 10.29
C GLY A 9 10.91 -11.02 9.12
N GLU A 10 12.10 -10.47 9.35
CA GLU A 10 12.90 -9.83 8.29
C GLU A 10 13.19 -10.79 7.11
N LYS A 11 13.40 -12.08 7.39
CA LYS A 11 13.71 -13.06 6.35
C LYS A 11 12.55 -13.22 5.36
N GLY A 12 11.32 -13.43 5.84
CA GLY A 12 10.18 -13.62 4.95
C GLY A 12 9.76 -12.34 4.23
N ILE A 13 9.94 -11.16 4.84
CA ILE A 13 9.80 -9.88 4.14
C ILE A 13 10.81 -9.79 2.98
N ARG A 14 12.10 -10.08 3.23
CA ARG A 14 13.13 -10.06 2.18
C ARG A 14 12.82 -11.04 1.05
N GLU A 15 12.29 -12.22 1.38
CA GLU A 15 11.88 -13.22 0.39
C GLU A 15 10.71 -12.73 -0.47
N THR A 16 9.68 -12.15 0.15
CA THR A 16 8.56 -11.51 -0.56
C THR A 16 9.05 -10.41 -1.50
N LEU A 17 9.93 -9.53 -1.02
CA LEU A 17 10.52 -8.46 -1.83
C LEU A 17 11.44 -9.01 -2.93
N ASN A 18 12.05 -10.19 -2.75
CA ASN A 18 12.81 -10.81 -3.83
C ASN A 18 11.90 -11.19 -5.00
N ILE A 19 10.77 -11.81 -4.71
CA ILE A 19 9.77 -12.20 -5.72
C ILE A 19 9.12 -10.95 -6.33
N LEU A 20 8.74 -9.96 -5.51
CA LEU A 20 8.16 -8.71 -6.00
C LEU A 20 9.02 -8.06 -7.08
N TYR A 21 10.33 -7.98 -6.85
CA TYR A 21 11.23 -7.33 -7.80
C TYR A 21 11.47 -8.15 -9.09
N GLN A 22 11.18 -9.44 -9.09
CA GLN A 22 11.11 -10.24 -10.33
C GLN A 22 9.83 -9.92 -11.11
N ILE A 23 8.73 -9.62 -10.41
CA ILE A 23 7.44 -9.29 -11.02
C ILE A 23 7.45 -7.87 -11.58
N VAL A 24 7.73 -6.84 -10.76
CA VAL A 24 7.60 -5.43 -11.17
C VAL A 24 8.54 -5.04 -12.33
N THR A 25 9.67 -5.75 -12.49
CA THR A 25 10.62 -5.52 -13.59
C THR A 25 10.14 -6.08 -14.92
N THR A 26 9.09 -6.90 -14.90
CA THR A 26 8.47 -7.47 -16.11
C THR A 26 7.04 -6.98 -16.33
N ASP A 27 6.41 -6.35 -15.33
CA ASP A 27 5.08 -5.77 -15.47
C ASP A 27 5.08 -4.50 -16.34
N THR A 28 4.53 -4.63 -17.54
CA THR A 28 4.39 -3.52 -18.51
C THR A 28 3.69 -2.27 -17.98
N ARG A 29 2.91 -2.38 -16.90
CA ARG A 29 2.20 -1.24 -16.29
C ARG A 29 3.14 -0.32 -15.49
N ILE A 30 4.23 -0.86 -14.94
CA ILE A 30 5.08 -0.16 -13.97
C ILE A 30 6.59 -0.37 -14.14
N LYS A 31 7.04 -1.28 -14.99
CA LYS A 31 8.47 -1.61 -15.18
C LYS A 31 9.34 -0.39 -15.50
N GLU A 32 8.79 0.61 -16.19
CA GLU A 32 9.52 1.83 -16.57
C GLU A 32 9.95 2.68 -15.35
N PHE A 33 9.32 2.50 -14.17
CA PHE A 33 9.73 3.15 -12.93
C PHE A 33 10.97 2.51 -12.30
N PHE A 34 11.36 1.32 -12.76
CA PHE A 34 12.34 0.45 -12.12
C PHE A 34 13.61 0.30 -12.97
N ASP A 35 14.39 1.38 -13.09
CA ASP A 35 15.70 1.42 -13.76
C ASP A 35 16.63 0.30 -13.27
N ASP A 36 17.04 -0.58 -14.19
CA ASP A 36 17.93 -1.72 -13.95
C ASP A 36 19.19 -1.36 -13.17
N LYS A 37 19.77 -0.18 -13.42
CA LYS A 37 21.00 0.26 -12.75
C LYS A 37 20.77 0.59 -11.28
N LYS A 38 19.53 0.94 -10.91
CA LYS A 38 19.14 1.36 -9.57
C LYS A 38 18.35 0.29 -8.81
N ILE A 39 17.90 -0.77 -9.49
CA ILE A 39 16.95 -1.73 -8.95
C ILE A 39 17.37 -2.32 -7.60
N LYS A 40 18.66 -2.68 -7.46
CA LYS A 40 19.22 -3.22 -6.22
C LYS A 40 19.09 -2.22 -5.06
N LYS A 41 19.32 -0.94 -5.34
CA LYS A 41 19.23 0.14 -4.34
C LYS A 41 17.77 0.45 -3.98
N ILE A 42 16.88 0.47 -4.97
CA ILE A 42 15.44 0.67 -4.74
C ILE A 42 14.90 -0.47 -3.87
N LYS A 43 15.23 -1.72 -4.22
CA LYS A 43 14.82 -2.91 -3.47
C LYS A 43 15.31 -2.92 -2.03
N GLU A 44 16.58 -2.60 -1.79
CA GLU A 44 17.10 -2.53 -0.42
C GLU A 44 16.45 -1.39 0.38
N GLY A 45 16.14 -0.26 -0.26
CA GLY A 45 15.40 0.84 0.35
C GLY A 45 13.97 0.46 0.72
N GLN A 46 13.20 -0.10 -0.20
CA GLN A 46 11.84 -0.58 0.05
C GLN A 46 11.82 -1.70 1.10
N THR A 47 12.78 -2.62 1.08
CA THR A 47 12.87 -3.70 2.08
C THR A 47 12.98 -3.13 3.49
N LYS A 48 13.87 -2.15 3.70
CA LYS A 48 14.01 -1.48 5.01
C LYS A 48 12.72 -0.76 5.41
N TYR A 49 12.12 -0.06 4.46
CA TYR A 49 10.86 0.65 4.67
C TYR A 49 9.73 -0.31 5.10
N PHE A 50 9.56 -1.45 4.43
CA PHE A 50 8.53 -2.43 4.78
C PHE A 50 8.82 -3.15 6.10
N ILE A 51 10.08 -3.44 6.41
CA ILE A 51 10.47 -3.96 7.73
C ILE A 51 10.02 -3.00 8.83
N GLU A 52 10.28 -1.69 8.66
CA GLU A 52 9.88 -0.66 9.62
C GLU A 52 8.35 -0.51 9.68
N MET A 53 7.68 -0.46 8.53
CA MET A 53 6.23 -0.31 8.41
C MET A 53 5.46 -1.45 9.10
N PHE A 54 5.90 -2.70 8.95
CA PHE A 54 5.20 -3.87 9.51
C PHE A 54 5.55 -4.17 10.97
N GLY A 55 6.25 -3.26 11.65
CA GLY A 55 6.48 -3.34 13.09
C GLY A 55 7.92 -3.62 13.51
N GLY A 56 8.90 -3.54 12.60
CA GLY A 56 10.31 -3.54 12.94
C GLY A 56 10.71 -2.31 13.75
N PRO A 57 11.91 -2.30 14.37
CA PRO A 57 12.38 -1.16 15.14
C PRO A 57 12.42 0.10 14.28
N LYS A 58 11.61 1.10 14.64
CA LYS A 58 11.45 2.37 13.93
C LYS A 58 12.81 3.07 13.86
N LYS A 59 13.45 3.07 12.70
CA LYS A 59 14.52 4.00 12.39
C LYS A 59 13.91 5.22 11.70
N SER A 60 14.50 6.39 11.93
CA SER A 60 14.02 7.69 11.46
C SER A 60 14.19 7.85 9.94
N THR A 61 13.57 6.97 9.15
CA THR A 61 13.75 6.88 7.70
C THR A 61 12.54 7.42 6.96
N THR A 62 12.07 8.60 7.36
CA THR A 62 11.14 9.38 6.54
C THR A 62 11.98 10.32 5.67
N ARG A 63 12.51 9.82 4.54
CA ARG A 63 12.41 10.65 3.35
C ARG A 63 10.92 10.75 3.09
N GLU A 64 10.37 11.95 2.95
CA GLU A 64 8.97 12.08 2.56
C GLU A 64 8.74 11.23 1.32
N LEU A 65 7.85 10.25 1.40
CA LEU A 65 7.53 9.38 0.26
C LEU A 65 7.20 10.22 -0.97
N TYR A 66 6.55 11.36 -0.76
CA TYR A 66 6.28 12.33 -1.81
C TYR A 66 7.56 12.79 -2.52
N ALA A 67 8.59 13.24 -1.80
CA ALA A 67 9.84 13.71 -2.39
C ALA A 67 10.57 12.63 -3.23
N ILE A 68 10.35 11.34 -2.94
CA ILE A 68 10.89 10.24 -3.75
C ILE A 68 10.10 10.04 -5.04
N HIS A 69 8.77 10.23 -4.99
CA HIS A 69 7.85 9.84 -6.05
C HIS A 69 7.30 11.01 -6.88
N GLU A 70 7.48 12.26 -6.46
CA GLU A 70 6.85 13.45 -7.07
C GLU A 70 7.20 13.63 -8.55
N THR A 71 8.41 13.24 -8.95
CA THR A 71 8.89 13.38 -10.35
C THR A 71 8.50 12.21 -11.25
N LEU A 72 7.88 11.15 -10.69
CA LEU A 72 7.59 9.91 -11.42
C LEU A 72 6.22 9.93 -12.10
N GLY A 73 5.31 10.85 -11.75
CA GLY A 73 3.96 10.88 -12.34
C GLY A 73 3.12 9.64 -11.99
N ILE A 74 3.32 9.07 -10.79
CA ILE A 74 2.54 7.93 -10.30
C ILE A 74 1.08 8.32 -10.13
N ASN A 75 0.18 7.51 -10.69
CA ASN A 75 -1.27 7.66 -10.59
C ASN A 75 -1.86 6.40 -9.90
N ASP A 76 -3.19 6.34 -9.73
CA ASP A 76 -3.84 5.20 -9.07
C ASP A 76 -3.57 3.89 -9.81
N PHE A 77 -3.60 3.91 -11.14
CA PHE A 77 -3.32 2.74 -11.96
C PHE A 77 -1.93 2.16 -11.69
N HIS A 78 -0.89 3.01 -11.56
CA HIS A 78 0.46 2.56 -11.23
C HIS A 78 0.57 2.00 -9.81
N PHE A 79 -0.11 2.63 -8.85
CA PHE A 79 -0.09 2.16 -7.45
C PHE A 79 -0.86 0.83 -7.31
N ASP A 80 -2.03 0.71 -7.94
CA ASP A 80 -2.83 -0.52 -7.96
C ASP A 80 -2.07 -1.67 -8.62
N ALA A 81 -1.32 -1.38 -9.69
CA ALA A 81 -0.44 -2.36 -10.31
C ALA A 81 0.62 -2.87 -9.33
N PHE A 82 1.28 -1.97 -8.60
CA PHE A 82 2.25 -2.33 -7.57
C PHE A 82 1.64 -3.16 -6.42
N ILE A 83 0.43 -2.79 -5.95
CA ILE A 83 -0.30 -3.56 -4.92
C ILE A 83 -0.62 -4.97 -5.42
N GLY A 84 -1.13 -5.11 -6.64
CA GLY A 84 -1.39 -6.42 -7.23
C GLY A 84 -0.13 -7.27 -7.40
N ASP A 85 1.01 -6.65 -7.72
CA ASP A 85 2.31 -7.34 -7.79
C ASP A 85 2.79 -7.78 -6.42
N PHE A 86 2.57 -6.96 -5.39
CA PHE A 86 2.89 -7.29 -4.00
C PHE A 86 2.08 -8.48 -3.51
N GLN A 87 0.77 -8.47 -3.76
CA GLN A 87 -0.12 -9.59 -3.42
C GLN A 87 0.33 -10.89 -4.12
N ARG A 88 0.66 -10.83 -5.41
CA ARG A 88 1.21 -11.97 -6.16
C ARG A 88 2.53 -12.49 -5.57
N ALA A 89 3.40 -11.60 -5.10
CA ALA A 89 4.64 -11.98 -4.45
C ALA A 89 4.40 -12.73 -3.12
N MET A 90 3.46 -12.27 -2.30
CA MET A 90 3.12 -12.93 -1.03
C MET A 90 2.48 -14.31 -1.24
N LEU A 91 1.59 -14.46 -2.23
CA LEU A 91 1.02 -15.75 -2.61
C LEU A 91 2.10 -16.80 -2.92
N GLY A 92 3.21 -16.37 -3.53
CA GLY A 92 4.37 -17.22 -3.82
C GLY A 92 5.14 -17.73 -2.58
N THR A 93 4.90 -17.15 -1.41
CA THR A 93 5.59 -17.51 -0.15
C THR A 93 4.73 -18.31 0.82
N GLY A 94 3.46 -18.59 0.50
CA GLY A 94 2.55 -19.34 1.38
C GLY A 94 2.08 -18.57 2.61
N ILE A 95 2.09 -17.24 2.56
CA ILE A 95 1.53 -16.38 3.61
C ILE A 95 0.00 -16.53 3.61
N ASP A 96 -0.58 -16.62 4.82
CA ASP A 96 -2.02 -16.71 5.03
C ASP A 96 -2.79 -15.47 4.54
N GLU A 97 -4.00 -15.67 4.02
CA GLU A 97 -4.83 -14.61 3.41
C GLU A 97 -5.11 -13.44 4.36
N VAL A 98 -5.40 -13.74 5.63
CA VAL A 98 -5.65 -12.69 6.64
C VAL A 98 -4.42 -11.81 6.84
N VAL A 99 -3.21 -12.40 6.77
CA VAL A 99 -1.96 -11.63 6.87
C VAL A 99 -1.77 -10.76 5.63
N MET A 100 -2.07 -11.31 4.45
CA MET A 100 -1.95 -10.57 3.20
C MET A 100 -2.87 -9.35 3.21
N ASP A 101 -4.12 -9.49 3.65
CA ASP A 101 -5.08 -8.38 3.75
C ASP A 101 -4.59 -7.28 4.69
N GLU A 102 -4.05 -7.65 5.87
CA GLU A 102 -3.45 -6.69 6.79
C GLU A 102 -2.28 -5.93 6.16
N VAL A 103 -1.45 -6.61 5.38
CA VAL A 103 -0.36 -5.98 4.62
C VAL A 103 -0.93 -5.00 3.59
N MET A 104 -1.88 -5.43 2.77
CA MET A 104 -2.47 -4.58 1.72
C MET A 104 -3.11 -3.31 2.33
N ILE A 105 -3.88 -3.46 3.40
CA ILE A 105 -4.47 -2.32 4.15
C ILE A 105 -3.38 -1.38 4.65
N THR A 106 -2.27 -1.92 5.18
CA THR A 106 -1.17 -1.10 5.72
C THR A 106 -0.44 -0.32 4.62
N ILE A 107 -0.19 -0.95 3.46
CA ILE A 107 0.46 -0.26 2.33
C ILE A 107 -0.48 0.79 1.72
N GLU A 108 -1.78 0.51 1.66
CA GLU A 108 -2.78 1.44 1.11
C GLU A 108 -2.80 2.79 1.85
N GLN A 109 -2.52 2.79 3.16
CA GLN A 109 -2.46 4.01 3.98
C GLN A 109 -1.41 5.03 3.50
N VAL A 110 -0.39 4.60 2.75
CA VAL A 110 0.66 5.49 2.26
C VAL A 110 0.46 5.94 0.82
N ARG A 111 -0.61 5.50 0.14
CA ARG A 111 -0.97 5.98 -1.20
C ARG A 111 -1.03 7.51 -1.27
N PRO A 112 -1.69 8.24 -0.36
CA PRO A 112 -1.73 9.70 -0.44
C PRO A 112 -0.34 10.33 -0.39
N GLN A 113 0.57 9.77 0.40
CA GLN A 113 1.93 10.25 0.57
C GLN A 113 2.78 9.99 -0.69
N VAL A 114 2.61 8.82 -1.34
CA VAL A 114 3.27 8.51 -2.62
C VAL A 114 2.81 9.45 -3.72
N MET A 115 1.53 9.82 -3.73
CA MET A 115 0.91 10.63 -4.78
C MET A 115 0.86 12.14 -4.49
N GLY A 116 1.36 12.58 -3.33
CA GLY A 116 1.28 13.99 -2.92
C GLY A 116 -0.14 14.49 -2.65
N ARG A 117 -1.08 13.58 -2.37
CA ARG A 117 -2.46 13.93 -2.05
C ARG A 117 -2.55 14.27 -0.56
N LYS A 118 -3.30 15.32 -0.25
CA LYS A 118 -3.75 15.54 1.13
C LYS A 118 -4.59 14.34 1.53
N THR A 119 -4.25 13.69 2.64
CA THR A 119 -5.16 12.73 3.28
C THR A 119 -6.46 13.46 3.56
N VAL A 120 -7.53 13.04 2.89
CA VAL A 120 -8.88 13.42 3.30
C VAL A 120 -9.18 12.53 4.49
N GLU A 121 -9.12 13.07 5.70
CA GLU A 121 -9.66 12.34 6.83
C GLU A 121 -11.13 12.04 6.53
N VAL A 122 -11.50 10.76 6.51
CA VAL A 122 -12.89 10.31 6.37
C VAL A 122 -13.74 10.83 7.55
N ALA A 123 -13.09 11.37 8.59
CA ALA A 123 -13.66 12.19 9.63
C ALA A 123 -14.23 13.52 9.07
N GLY A 124 -15.36 13.42 8.37
CA GLY A 124 -16.21 14.54 8.06
C GLY A 124 -15.97 15.16 6.69
N VAL A 125 -16.44 14.49 5.64
CA VAL A 125 -17.01 15.24 4.49
C VAL A 125 -18.29 15.92 5.00
N MET A 126 -18.09 16.96 5.79
CA MET A 126 -19.15 17.81 6.31
C MET A 126 -19.47 18.84 5.24
N LYS A 127 -20.66 18.74 4.66
CA LYS A 127 -21.19 19.80 3.79
C LYS A 127 -22.36 20.43 4.52
N ASN A 128 -22.27 21.73 4.78
CA ASN A 128 -23.25 22.49 5.58
C ASN A 128 -23.45 21.89 6.99
N GLY A 129 -22.35 21.47 7.65
CA GLY A 129 -22.40 20.91 9.00
C GLY A 129 -23.01 19.52 9.13
N LYS A 130 -23.32 18.85 8.01
CA LYS A 130 -23.85 17.47 7.99
C LYS A 130 -22.82 16.51 7.41
N SER A 131 -22.63 15.38 8.09
CA SER A 131 -21.79 14.28 7.60
C SER A 131 -22.36 13.71 6.28
N LEU A 132 -21.52 13.00 5.53
CA LEU A 132 -21.96 12.33 4.30
C LEU A 132 -23.09 11.34 4.59
N LEU A 133 -22.99 10.59 5.69
CA LEU A 133 -24.04 9.68 6.16
C LEU A 133 -25.38 10.41 6.35
N MET A 134 -25.39 11.55 7.04
CA MET A 134 -26.60 12.37 7.22
C MET A 134 -27.15 12.91 5.89
N ARG A 135 -26.28 13.19 4.91
CA ARG A 135 -26.70 13.66 3.58
C ARG A 135 -27.27 12.54 2.71
N LEU A 136 -26.90 11.30 2.98
CA LEU A 136 -27.43 10.10 2.32
C LEU A 136 -28.70 9.55 3.02
N GLY A 137 -29.12 10.16 4.14
CA GLY A 137 -30.34 9.79 4.86
C GLY A 137 -30.12 8.96 6.13
N GLY A 138 -28.87 8.85 6.61
CA GLY A 138 -28.54 8.05 7.79
C GLY A 138 -28.44 6.55 7.48
N ASP A 139 -28.27 5.75 8.53
CA ASP A 139 -28.02 4.30 8.40
C ASP A 139 -29.19 3.55 7.73
N MET A 140 -30.44 3.97 7.99
CA MET A 140 -31.64 3.34 7.42
C MET A 140 -31.71 3.39 5.89
N ASN A 141 -31.16 4.42 5.25
CA ASN A 141 -31.14 4.50 3.79
C ASN A 141 -30.05 3.63 3.18
N LEU A 142 -28.94 3.39 3.88
CA LEU A 142 -27.87 2.49 3.41
C LEU A 142 -28.34 1.03 3.41
N GLU A 143 -29.07 0.61 4.45
CA GLU A 143 -29.65 -0.73 4.52
C GLU A 143 -30.56 -1.00 3.31
N SER A 144 -31.41 -0.03 2.94
CA SER A 144 -32.30 -0.15 1.77
C SER A 144 -31.58 -0.25 0.41
N LEU A 145 -30.32 0.21 0.33
CA LEU A 145 -29.49 0.10 -0.88
C LEU A 145 -28.81 -1.26 -0.98
N VAL A 146 -28.47 -1.87 0.15
CA VAL A 146 -27.89 -3.23 0.22
C VAL A 146 -28.96 -4.29 -0.05
N GLU A 147 -30.20 -4.06 0.38
CA GLU A 147 -31.33 -4.97 0.14
C GLU A 147 -31.81 -5.00 -1.32
N ASN A 148 -31.39 -4.03 -2.15
CA ASN A 148 -31.78 -3.92 -3.57
C ASN A 148 -30.64 -4.26 -4.55
N MET A 149 -29.55 -4.88 -4.07
CA MET A 149 -28.45 -5.43 -4.88
C MET A 149 -28.51 -6.95 -4.88
#